data_AF-A0A7V9J103-F1
#
_entry.id   AF-A0A7V9J103-F1
#
_cell.length_a   1.000
_cell.length_b   1.000
_cell.length_c   1.000
_cell.angle_alpha   90.00
_cell.angle_beta   90.00
_cell.angle_gamma   90.00
#
_symmetry.space_group_name_H-M   'P 1'
#
loop_
_entity.id
_entity.type
_entity.pdbx_description
1 polymer ?
#
loop_
_entity_poly.entity_id
_entity_poly.type
_entity_poly.pdbx_seq_one_letter_code
_entity_poly.pdbx_strand_id
1 'polypeptide(L)'
;MTCASCAARVEKVLARQRGVEKAAVNFAANRARLLYHPEAVSLDELEAAVEGVGYRIAPLPQEAETTDVHEREMRVWLQRFHLSWPLSLIVFVLSLFFMDEPWARIAAFALALPVQFYAGWPFVHTAWQRALKLTANMDSLITIGTLAAFLYSTYELFEGGALYFDTAALIIVFIILGRYFEARAKGRASSAIKKLLELGAKEARVVVDGEERTVPVAAVEVGDLVRVRPGEKIPVDGIVVSGYSAVDESMLTGESVPVEKNKGDEVAGATLNTNGVLTIDATAVGKDTALAQIVRLVEEAQGTKAPVQRLADKISGVFVPAVIGVALLTLVGWWLMANDPTAGLIAAVAVLIIACPCALGLATPTAIMV
;
A
#
# COMPACT_ATOMS: atom_id res chain seq x y z
N MET A 1 2.93 -0.66 5.38
CA MET A 1 3.38 -2.06 5.58
C MET A 1 3.77 -2.69 4.23
N THR A 2 4.66 -3.68 4.19
CA THR A 2 5.24 -4.20 2.92
C THR A 2 4.79 -5.60 2.49
N CYS A 3 4.04 -6.35 3.31
CA CYS A 3 3.59 -7.70 2.96
C CYS A 3 2.37 -8.21 3.77
N ALA A 4 1.72 -9.31 3.34
CA ALA A 4 0.62 -9.91 4.14
C ALA A 4 1.09 -10.63 5.40
N SER A 5 2.28 -11.24 5.41
CA SER A 5 2.81 -11.82 6.65
C SER A 5 3.10 -10.74 7.70
N CYS A 6 3.36 -9.51 7.24
CA CYS A 6 3.50 -8.31 8.05
C CYS A 6 2.14 -7.92 8.62
N ALA A 7 1.13 -7.82 7.75
CA ALA A 7 -0.23 -7.49 8.13
C ALA A 7 -0.81 -8.50 9.12
N ALA A 8 -0.68 -9.80 8.84
CA ALA A 8 -1.10 -10.87 9.74
C ALA A 8 -0.33 -10.84 11.08
N ARG A 9 0.95 -10.44 11.06
CA ARG A 9 1.73 -10.26 12.29
C ARG A 9 1.24 -9.06 13.09
N VAL A 10 1.00 -7.92 12.45
CA VAL A 10 0.45 -6.71 13.07
C VAL A 10 -0.95 -7.00 13.62
N GLU A 11 -1.80 -7.68 12.86
CA GLU A 11 -3.14 -8.11 13.27
C GLU A 11 -3.08 -8.99 14.52
N LYS A 12 -2.17 -9.97 14.54
CA LYS A 12 -1.99 -10.86 15.69
C LYS A 12 -1.42 -10.15 16.92
N VAL A 13 -0.60 -9.12 16.73
CA VAL A 13 -0.05 -8.31 17.82
C VAL A 13 -1.12 -7.39 18.40
N LEU A 14 -1.93 -6.77 17.55
CA LEU A 14 -3.06 -5.93 17.95
C LEU A 14 -4.16 -6.75 18.64
N ALA A 15 -4.53 -7.91 18.10
CA ALA A 15 -5.53 -8.80 18.69
C ALA A 15 -5.12 -9.39 20.05
N ARG A 16 -3.83 -9.31 20.41
CA ARG A 16 -3.31 -9.78 21.72
C ARG A 16 -3.27 -8.70 22.78
N GLN A 17 -3.52 -7.44 22.43
CA GLN A 17 -3.56 -6.36 23.41
C GLN A 17 -4.81 -6.52 24.29
N ARG A 18 -4.66 -6.27 25.59
CA ARG A 18 -5.82 -6.26 26.50
C ARG A 18 -6.80 -5.19 26.02
N GLY A 19 -8.10 -5.46 26.11
CA GLY A 19 -9.12 -4.51 25.67
C GLY A 19 -9.41 -4.49 24.16
N VAL A 20 -8.66 -5.22 23.32
CA VAL A 20 -8.98 -5.37 21.88
C VAL A 20 -9.89 -6.59 21.69
N GLU A 21 -11.10 -6.33 21.18
CA GLU A 21 -12.12 -7.36 20.93
C GLU A 21 -11.96 -7.96 19.53
N LYS A 22 -11.66 -7.12 18.53
CA LYS A 22 -11.41 -7.55 17.16
C LYS A 22 -10.37 -6.67 16.50
N ALA A 23 -9.36 -7.27 15.88
CA ALA A 23 -8.40 -6.59 15.03
C ALA A 23 -8.45 -7.23 13.64
N ALA A 24 -8.55 -6.40 12.60
CA ALA A 24 -8.47 -6.83 11.21
C ALA A 24 -7.55 -5.86 10.46
N VAL A 25 -6.53 -6.38 9.80
CA VAL A 25 -5.56 -5.54 9.08
C VAL A 25 -5.67 -5.77 7.58
N ASN A 26 -6.13 -4.73 6.89
CA ASN A 26 -6.18 -4.70 5.44
C ASN A 26 -4.84 -4.23 4.88
N PHE A 27 -4.04 -5.20 4.42
CA PHE A 27 -2.75 -4.94 3.78
C PHE A 27 -2.87 -4.07 2.53
N ALA A 28 -3.88 -4.32 1.69
CA ALA A 28 -4.03 -3.62 0.41
C ALA A 28 -4.33 -2.13 0.62
N ALA A 29 -5.18 -1.82 1.60
CA ALA A 29 -5.52 -0.45 1.96
C ALA A 29 -4.54 0.18 2.97
N ASN A 30 -3.53 -0.55 3.45
CA ASN A 30 -2.59 -0.13 4.50
C ASN A 30 -3.34 0.42 5.75
N ARG A 31 -4.48 -0.21 6.08
CA ARG A 31 -5.41 0.21 7.15
C ARG A 31 -5.58 -0.93 8.15
N ALA A 32 -5.61 -0.60 9.44
CA ALA A 32 -6.00 -1.51 10.50
C ALA A 32 -7.35 -1.05 11.09
N ARG A 33 -8.28 -1.98 11.30
CA ARG A 33 -9.52 -1.73 12.02
C ARG A 33 -9.50 -2.47 13.34
N LEU A 34 -9.83 -1.74 14.38
CA LEU A 34 -9.75 -2.16 15.77
C LEU A 34 -11.10 -1.87 16.42
N LEU A 35 -11.73 -2.93 16.94
CA LEU A 35 -12.77 -2.82 17.96
C LEU A 35 -12.08 -3.02 19.30
N TYR A 36 -12.05 -1.96 20.11
CA TYR A 36 -11.38 -1.97 21.40
C TYR A 36 -12.17 -1.14 22.41
N HIS A 37 -12.00 -1.46 23.70
CA HIS A 37 -12.58 -0.72 24.81
C HIS A 37 -11.61 0.41 25.23
N PRO A 38 -11.99 1.69 25.09
CA PRO A 38 -11.12 2.82 25.43
C PRO A 38 -10.72 2.88 26.90
N GLU A 39 -11.50 2.25 27.79
CA GLU A 39 -11.20 2.15 29.23
C GLU A 39 -10.12 1.12 29.56
N ALA A 40 -9.84 0.19 28.65
CA ALA A 40 -8.95 -0.95 28.89
C ALA A 40 -7.61 -0.85 28.14
N VAL A 41 -7.53 -0.05 27.08
CA VAL A 41 -6.29 0.17 26.29
C VAL A 41 -6.31 1.55 25.63
N SER A 42 -5.18 2.25 25.69
CA SER A 42 -5.02 3.55 25.05
C SER A 42 -4.51 3.42 23.62
N LEU A 43 -4.74 4.46 22.80
CA LEU A 43 -4.19 4.54 21.44
C LEU A 43 -2.65 4.50 21.44
N ASP A 44 -2.01 5.14 22.41
CA ASP A 44 -0.55 5.16 22.55
C ASP A 44 0.02 3.76 22.84
N GLU A 45 -0.69 2.95 23.64
CA GLU A 45 -0.30 1.56 23.92
C GLU A 45 -0.42 0.68 22.66
N LEU A 46 -1.47 0.88 21.86
CA LEU A 46 -1.64 0.20 20.58
C LEU A 46 -0.55 0.62 19.58
N GLU A 47 -0.18 1.90 19.57
CA GLU A 47 0.90 2.41 18.71
C GLU A 47 2.26 1.83 19.11
N ALA A 48 2.58 1.85 20.40
CA ALA A 48 3.81 1.25 20.93
C ALA A 48 3.90 -0.25 20.64
N ALA A 49 2.78 -0.98 20.74
CA ALA A 49 2.73 -2.40 20.42
C ALA A 49 3.07 -2.67 18.94
N VAL A 50 2.63 -1.82 18.03
CA VAL A 50 2.90 -1.95 16.59
C VAL A 50 4.30 -1.46 16.22
N GLU A 51 4.80 -0.40 16.89
CA GLU A 51 6.19 0.05 16.76
C GLU A 51 7.19 -1.02 17.20
N GLY A 52 6.87 -1.81 18.23
CA GLY A 52 7.64 -2.99 18.63
C GLY A 52 7.79 -4.03 17.51
N VAL A 53 6.89 -4.02 16.52
CA VAL A 53 6.96 -4.87 15.32
C VAL A 53 7.53 -4.12 14.11
N GLY A 54 8.00 -2.88 14.27
CA GLY A 54 8.65 -2.07 13.23
C GLY A 54 7.67 -1.37 12.27
N TYR A 55 6.44 -1.13 12.70
CA TYR A 55 5.43 -0.38 11.95
C TYR A 55 4.87 0.76 12.80
N ARG A 56 4.38 1.83 12.18
CA ARG A 56 3.57 2.85 12.87
C ARG A 56 2.11 2.69 12.50
N ILE A 57 1.24 2.94 13.46
CA ILE A 57 -0.19 3.16 13.22
C ILE A 57 -0.48 4.61 13.57
N ALA A 58 -1.31 5.25 12.77
CA ALA A 58 -1.85 6.56 13.09
C ALA A 58 -3.37 6.50 12.89
N PRO A 59 -4.14 7.31 13.63
CA PRO A 59 -5.56 7.50 13.33
C PRO A 59 -5.71 7.87 11.85
N LEU A 60 -6.71 7.30 11.18
CA LEU A 60 -7.01 7.72 9.81
C LEU A 60 -7.39 9.20 9.86
N PRO A 61 -6.66 10.07 9.15
CA PRO A 61 -7.11 11.44 9.01
C PRO A 61 -8.40 11.49 8.20
N GLN A 62 -9.20 12.54 8.40
CA GLN A 62 -10.46 12.74 7.66
C GLN A 62 -10.24 12.61 6.14
N GLU A 63 -11.27 12.12 5.44
CA GLU A 63 -11.28 11.54 4.08
C GLU A 63 -10.43 12.27 3.02
N ALA A 64 -10.22 13.58 3.15
CA ALA A 64 -9.36 14.38 2.27
C ALA A 64 -7.90 13.90 2.22
N GLU A 65 -7.31 13.46 3.34
CA GLU A 65 -5.87 13.15 3.42
C GLU A 65 -5.47 11.77 2.85
N THR A 66 -6.41 10.85 2.66
CA THR A 66 -6.08 9.48 2.23
C THR A 66 -5.69 9.36 0.75
N THR A 67 -6.15 10.31 -0.08
CA THR A 67 -5.79 10.47 -1.50
C THR A 67 -4.32 10.87 -1.64
N ASP A 68 -3.89 11.80 -0.78
CA ASP A 68 -2.53 12.30 -0.73
C ASP A 68 -1.53 11.18 -0.43
N VAL A 69 -1.88 10.21 0.41
CA VAL A 69 -0.97 9.12 0.80
C VAL A 69 -0.60 8.22 -0.39
N HIS A 70 -1.59 7.75 -1.18
CA HIS A 70 -1.34 6.86 -2.31
C HIS A 70 -0.59 7.59 -3.45
N GLU A 71 -0.95 8.85 -3.71
CA GLU A 71 -0.25 9.67 -4.69
C GLU A 71 1.19 9.99 -4.27
N ARG A 72 1.42 10.26 -2.98
CA ARG A 72 2.77 10.44 -2.42
C ARG A 72 3.60 9.18 -2.56
N GLU A 73 3.04 8.01 -2.25
CA GLU A 73 3.75 6.73 -2.39
C GLU A 73 4.15 6.46 -3.85
N MET A 74 3.22 6.65 -4.79
CA MET A 74 3.51 6.56 -6.23
C MET A 74 4.59 7.56 -6.67
N ARG A 75 4.52 8.80 -6.19
CA ARG A 75 5.49 9.86 -6.53
C ARG A 75 6.89 9.55 -6.01
N VAL A 76 7.01 8.99 -4.80
CA VAL A 76 8.31 8.58 -4.23
C VAL A 76 8.96 7.49 -5.09
N TRP A 77 8.21 6.48 -5.51
CA TRP A 77 8.76 5.44 -6.39
C TRP A 77 9.13 5.98 -7.78
N LEU A 78 8.32 6.90 -8.32
CA LEU A 78 8.61 7.55 -9.60
C LEU A 78 9.86 8.44 -9.53
N GLN A 79 10.04 9.21 -8.46
CA GLN A 79 11.24 10.02 -8.22
C GLN A 79 12.49 9.15 -8.10
N ARG A 80 12.40 8.03 -7.36
CA ARG A 80 13.48 7.04 -7.27
C ARG A 80 13.81 6.46 -8.64
N PHE A 81 12.80 6.12 -9.44
CA PHE A 81 12.98 5.61 -10.79
C PHE A 81 13.70 6.61 -11.71
N HIS A 82 13.25 7.87 -11.72
CA HIS A 82 13.87 8.92 -12.53
C HIS A 82 15.32 9.19 -12.15
N LEU A 83 15.68 9.00 -10.88
CA LEU A 83 17.08 9.08 -10.45
C LEU A 83 17.85 7.81 -10.85
N SER A 84 17.33 6.62 -10.57
CA SER A 84 18.08 5.37 -10.74
C SER A 84 18.22 4.92 -12.20
N TRP A 85 17.23 5.19 -13.05
CA TRP A 85 17.21 4.78 -14.47
C TRP A 85 18.39 5.34 -15.28
N PRO A 86 18.62 6.68 -15.35
CA PRO A 86 19.72 7.22 -16.15
C PRO A 86 21.07 6.78 -15.61
N LEU A 87 21.24 6.73 -14.28
CA LEU A 87 22.50 6.29 -13.66
C LEU A 87 22.80 4.83 -14.01
N SER A 88 21.81 3.93 -13.89
CA SER A 88 22.00 2.51 -14.21
C SER A 88 22.24 2.28 -15.70
N LEU A 89 21.61 3.07 -16.57
CA LEU A 89 21.86 3.01 -18.01
C LEU A 89 23.30 3.43 -18.35
N ILE A 90 23.81 4.49 -17.70
CA ILE A 90 25.21 4.90 -17.88
C ILE A 90 26.16 3.81 -17.38
N VAL A 91 25.92 3.24 -16.20
CA VAL A 91 26.73 2.12 -15.67
C VAL A 91 26.73 0.95 -16.66
N PHE A 92 25.57 0.58 -17.20
CA PHE A 92 25.46 -0.49 -18.20
C PHE A 92 26.26 -0.20 -19.48
N VAL A 93 26.18 1.03 -20.00
CA VAL A 93 26.95 1.44 -21.19
C VAL A 93 28.46 1.43 -20.91
N LEU A 94 28.89 1.90 -19.73
CA LEU A 94 30.30 1.85 -19.32
C LEU A 94 30.80 0.40 -19.23
N SER A 95 30.00 -0.50 -18.63
CA SER A 95 30.33 -1.93 -18.55
C SER A 95 30.40 -2.61 -19.92
N LEU A 96 29.60 -2.20 -20.89
CA LEU A 96 29.61 -2.82 -22.23
C LEU A 96 30.76 -2.35 -23.12
N PHE A 97 31.10 -1.06 -23.09
CA PHE A 97 31.96 -0.45 -24.10
C PHE A 97 33.32 0.01 -23.58
N PHE A 98 33.45 0.26 -22.28
CA PHE A 98 34.61 0.94 -21.70
C PHE A 98 35.23 0.17 -20.51
N MET A 99 34.93 -1.13 -20.35
CA MET A 99 35.36 -1.88 -19.16
C MET A 99 36.87 -2.05 -19.04
N ASP A 100 37.61 -1.96 -20.16
CA ASP A 100 39.07 -2.00 -20.19
C ASP A 100 39.71 -0.72 -19.64
N GLU A 101 38.97 0.38 -19.60
CA GLU A 101 39.48 1.68 -19.18
C GLU A 101 39.37 1.88 -17.65
N PRO A 102 40.46 2.18 -16.93
CA PRO A 102 40.43 2.34 -15.47
C PRO A 102 39.46 3.40 -14.97
N TRP A 103 39.33 4.51 -15.72
CA TRP A 103 38.43 5.61 -15.35
C TRP A 103 36.96 5.20 -15.44
N ALA A 104 36.60 4.35 -16.40
CA ALA A 104 35.24 3.88 -16.60
C ALA A 104 34.82 2.90 -15.50
N ARG A 105 35.74 2.06 -15.02
CA ARG A 105 35.53 1.16 -13.88
C ARG A 105 35.24 1.93 -12.59
N ILE A 106 36.01 2.99 -12.32
CA ILE A 106 35.80 3.88 -11.17
C ILE A 106 34.50 4.67 -11.32
N ALA A 107 34.19 5.16 -12.53
CA ALA A 107 32.94 5.85 -12.82
C ALA A 107 31.72 4.95 -12.61
N ALA A 108 31.78 3.68 -13.04
CA ALA A 108 30.73 2.70 -12.82
C ALA A 108 30.47 2.47 -11.31
N PHE A 109 31.53 2.35 -10.50
CA PHE A 109 31.40 2.27 -9.04
C PHE A 109 30.74 3.52 -8.44
N ALA A 110 31.22 4.72 -8.82
CA ALA A 110 30.70 5.99 -8.31
C ALA A 110 29.22 6.21 -8.65
N LEU A 111 28.78 5.81 -9.84
CA LEU A 111 27.39 5.90 -10.28
C LEU A 111 26.51 4.79 -9.68
N ALA A 112 27.07 3.61 -9.38
CA ALA A 112 26.35 2.52 -8.74
C ALA A 112 26.05 2.80 -7.26
N LEU A 113 26.91 3.56 -6.55
CA LEU A 113 26.70 3.93 -5.14
C LEU A 113 25.33 4.56 -4.83
N PRO A 114 24.89 5.65 -5.49
CA PRO A 114 23.58 6.24 -5.23
C PRO A 114 22.42 5.30 -5.65
N VAL A 115 22.62 4.45 -6.66
CA VAL A 115 21.60 3.45 -7.03
C VAL A 115 21.46 2.41 -5.91
N GLN A 116 22.58 1.87 -5.42
CA GLN A 116 22.60 0.84 -4.39
C GLN A 116 22.07 1.36 -3.04
N PHE A 117 22.59 2.49 -2.57
CA PHE A 117 22.38 2.94 -1.19
C PHE A 117 21.30 4.00 -1.03
N TYR A 118 20.92 4.75 -2.07
CA TYR A 118 19.81 5.70 -1.98
C TYR A 118 18.54 5.12 -2.60
N ALA A 119 18.59 4.70 -3.87
CA ALA A 119 17.44 4.12 -4.54
C ALA A 119 17.07 2.76 -3.94
N GLY A 120 18.07 1.92 -3.64
CA GLY A 120 17.92 0.59 -3.04
C GLY A 120 17.67 0.55 -1.52
N TRP A 121 17.83 1.67 -0.80
CA TRP A 121 17.69 1.73 0.66
C TRP A 121 16.43 1.06 1.24
N PRO A 122 15.22 1.25 0.67
CA PRO A 122 14.01 0.66 1.22
C PRO A 122 14.06 -0.87 1.24
N PHE A 123 14.71 -1.48 0.25
CA PHE A 123 14.87 -2.93 0.18
C PHE A 123 15.83 -3.41 1.26
N VAL A 124 16.98 -2.74 1.41
CA VAL A 124 17.98 -3.04 2.44
C VAL A 124 17.38 -2.91 3.84
N HIS A 125 16.69 -1.80 4.10
CA HIS A 125 16.03 -1.55 5.38
C HIS A 125 14.97 -2.63 5.69
N THR A 126 14.15 -2.99 4.70
CA THR A 126 13.12 -4.03 4.88
C THR A 126 13.76 -5.41 5.11
N ALA A 127 14.79 -5.76 4.34
CA ALA A 127 15.53 -7.01 4.51
C ALA A 127 16.19 -7.10 5.89
N TRP A 128 16.80 -6.02 6.37
CA TRP A 128 17.39 -5.94 7.70
C TRP A 128 16.37 -6.22 8.81
N GLN A 129 15.21 -5.54 8.77
CA GLN A 129 14.13 -5.76 9.72
C GLN A 129 13.60 -7.21 9.71
N ARG A 130 13.71 -7.91 8.57
CA ARG A 130 13.26 -9.31 8.42
C ARG A 130 14.30 -10.33 8.86
N ALA A 131 15.57 -10.05 8.61
CA ALA A 131 16.68 -10.83 9.10
C ALA A 131 16.65 -10.90 10.64
N LEU A 132 16.43 -9.77 11.31
CA LEU A 132 16.27 -9.70 12.78
C LEU A 132 15.12 -10.59 13.31
N LYS A 133 14.13 -10.90 12.46
CA LYS A 133 12.95 -11.69 12.81
C LYS A 133 13.02 -13.13 12.28
N LEU A 134 14.16 -13.55 11.73
CA LEU A 134 14.37 -14.87 11.12
C LEU A 134 13.32 -15.22 10.05
N THR A 135 12.93 -14.23 9.26
CA THR A 135 11.99 -14.40 8.14
C THR A 135 12.60 -13.91 6.85
N ALA A 136 12.27 -14.52 5.72
CA ALA A 136 12.73 -14.12 4.39
C ALA A 136 11.55 -13.69 3.50
N ASN A 137 11.80 -12.71 2.63
CA ASN A 137 10.87 -12.26 1.60
C ASN A 137 11.62 -11.90 0.31
N MET A 138 10.87 -11.45 -0.71
CA MET A 138 11.43 -10.98 -1.98
C MET A 138 12.53 -9.92 -1.78
N ASP A 139 12.32 -8.92 -0.91
CA ASP A 139 13.30 -7.85 -0.65
C ASP A 139 14.60 -8.39 -0.02
N SER A 140 14.54 -9.51 0.71
CA SER A 140 15.72 -10.14 1.32
C SER A 140 16.67 -10.68 0.26
N LEU A 141 16.14 -11.38 -0.75
CA LEU A 141 16.95 -11.94 -1.85
C LEU A 141 17.53 -10.84 -2.75
N ILE A 142 16.71 -9.82 -3.06
CA ILE A 142 17.15 -8.63 -3.81
C ILE A 142 18.31 -7.97 -3.08
N THR A 143 18.17 -7.75 -1.78
CA THR A 143 19.20 -7.09 -0.96
C THR A 143 20.49 -7.90 -0.93
N ILE A 144 20.41 -9.20 -0.68
CA ILE A 144 21.59 -10.07 -0.62
C ILE A 144 22.26 -10.14 -2.00
N GLY A 145 21.51 -10.34 -3.09
CA GLY A 145 22.06 -10.44 -4.44
C GLY A 145 22.71 -9.14 -4.92
N THR A 146 22.03 -8.01 -4.74
CA THR A 146 22.57 -6.69 -5.16
C THR A 146 23.76 -6.26 -4.30
N LEU A 147 23.74 -6.50 -2.99
CA LEU A 147 24.90 -6.26 -2.13
C LEU A 147 26.06 -7.20 -2.46
N ALA A 148 25.79 -8.48 -2.71
CA ALA A 148 26.84 -9.43 -3.10
C ALA A 148 27.50 -9.01 -4.42
N ALA A 149 26.71 -8.66 -5.44
CA ALA A 149 27.22 -8.13 -6.70
C ALA A 149 28.02 -6.83 -6.51
N PHE A 150 27.52 -5.90 -5.70
CA PHE A 150 28.17 -4.62 -5.44
C PHE A 150 29.51 -4.80 -4.69
N LEU A 151 29.52 -5.58 -3.61
CA LEU A 151 30.72 -5.85 -2.82
C LEU A 151 31.77 -6.64 -3.62
N TYR A 152 31.33 -7.66 -4.37
CA TYR A 152 32.19 -8.42 -5.25
C TYR A 152 32.84 -7.53 -6.32
N SER A 153 32.04 -6.69 -6.99
CA SER A 153 32.55 -5.74 -7.98
C SER A 153 33.48 -4.69 -7.37
N THR A 154 33.24 -4.31 -6.11
CA THR A 154 34.14 -3.39 -5.38
C THR A 154 35.48 -4.04 -5.09
N TYR A 155 35.51 -5.34 -4.77
CA TYR A 155 36.74 -6.11 -4.60
C TYR A 155 37.50 -6.25 -5.94
N GLU A 156 36.80 -6.65 -7.01
CA GLU A 156 37.37 -6.81 -8.35
C GLU A 156 37.80 -5.50 -9.01
N LEU A 157 37.31 -4.36 -8.51
CA LEU A 157 37.80 -3.05 -8.93
C LEU A 157 39.30 -2.86 -8.59
N PHE A 158 39.78 -3.51 -7.53
CA PHE A 158 41.19 -3.46 -7.11
C PHE A 158 42.03 -4.60 -7.70
N GLU A 159 41.47 -5.81 -7.82
CA GLU A 159 42.15 -6.98 -8.39
C GLU A 159 42.15 -7.01 -9.92
N GLY A 160 41.24 -6.26 -10.55
CA GLY A 160 41.16 -6.13 -12.00
C GLY A 160 40.26 -7.14 -12.70
N GLY A 161 39.48 -7.97 -12.01
CA GLY A 161 38.56 -8.94 -12.62
C GLY A 161 37.17 -8.39 -13.02
N ALA A 162 36.23 -9.29 -13.31
CA ALA A 162 34.95 -8.90 -13.89
C ALA A 162 34.08 -8.08 -12.92
N LEU A 163 33.48 -6.99 -13.43
CA LEU A 163 32.61 -6.11 -12.66
C LEU A 163 31.14 -6.39 -12.98
N TYR A 164 30.28 -6.33 -11.96
CA TYR A 164 28.84 -6.58 -12.02
C TYR A 164 28.02 -5.42 -11.41
N PHE A 165 28.57 -4.19 -11.43
CA PHE A 165 27.87 -2.99 -10.95
C PHE A 165 26.59 -2.70 -11.75
N ASP A 166 26.61 -2.97 -13.06
CA ASP A 166 25.47 -2.86 -13.96
C ASP A 166 24.34 -3.82 -13.57
N THR A 167 24.69 -5.06 -13.22
CA THR A 167 23.73 -6.08 -12.81
C THR A 167 23.02 -5.64 -11.53
N ALA A 168 23.77 -5.20 -10.51
CA ALA A 168 23.19 -4.69 -9.27
C ALA A 168 22.26 -3.48 -9.52
N ALA A 169 22.72 -2.53 -10.34
CA ALA A 169 21.99 -1.29 -10.63
C ALA A 169 20.69 -1.55 -11.42
N LEU A 170 20.74 -2.36 -12.48
CA LEU A 170 19.58 -2.71 -13.30
C LEU A 170 18.53 -3.48 -12.50
N ILE A 171 18.95 -4.41 -11.64
CA ILE A 171 18.03 -5.14 -10.75
C ILE A 171 17.22 -4.17 -9.90
N ILE A 172 17.89 -3.21 -9.24
CA ILE A 172 17.23 -2.22 -8.39
C ILE A 172 16.23 -1.38 -9.20
N VAL A 173 16.61 -0.94 -10.40
CA VAL A 173 15.74 -0.16 -11.29
C VAL A 173 14.47 -0.92 -11.69
N PHE A 174 14.60 -2.19 -12.12
CA PHE A 174 13.45 -3.00 -12.52
C PHE A 174 12.48 -3.24 -11.36
N ILE A 175 13.00 -3.41 -10.15
CA ILE A 175 12.18 -3.61 -8.96
C ILE A 175 11.49 -2.32 -8.55
N ILE A 176 12.19 -1.18 -8.60
CA ILE A 176 11.59 0.15 -8.38
C ILE A 176 10.44 0.37 -9.36
N LEU A 177 10.63 0.03 -10.64
CA LEU A 177 9.58 0.11 -11.65
C LEU A 177 8.39 -0.79 -11.31
N GLY A 178 8.64 -2.02 -10.86
CA GLY A 178 7.59 -2.92 -10.39
C GLY A 178 6.81 -2.37 -9.19
N ARG A 179 7.49 -1.75 -8.22
CA ARG A 179 6.85 -1.07 -7.09
C ARG A 179 6.03 0.14 -7.51
N TYR A 180 6.50 0.90 -8.49
CA TYR A 180 5.72 1.99 -9.09
C TYR A 180 4.42 1.46 -9.73
N PHE A 181 4.49 0.39 -10.51
CA PHE A 181 3.30 -0.23 -11.10
C PHE A 181 2.35 -0.80 -10.05
N GLU A 182 2.88 -1.41 -8.99
CA GLU A 182 2.09 -1.88 -7.84
C GLU A 182 1.33 -0.72 -7.17
N ALA A 183 2.02 0.40 -6.90
CA ALA A 183 1.42 1.60 -6.32
C ALA A 183 0.34 2.21 -7.23
N ARG A 184 0.61 2.30 -8.54
CA ARG A 184 -0.34 2.82 -9.54
C ARG A 184 -1.59 1.95 -9.66
N ALA A 185 -1.45 0.62 -9.62
CA ALA A 185 -2.59 -0.29 -9.69
C ALA A 185 -3.50 -0.14 -8.46
N LYS A 186 -2.92 -0.08 -7.25
CA LYS A 186 -3.67 0.14 -6.00
C LYS A 186 -4.39 1.49 -6.00
N GLY A 187 -3.72 2.57 -6.41
CA GLY A 187 -4.31 3.91 -6.48
C GLY A 187 -5.54 3.99 -7.40
N ARG A 188 -5.52 3.31 -8.55
CA ARG A 188 -6.68 3.27 -9.48
C ARG A 188 -7.91 2.60 -8.87
N ALA A 189 -7.72 1.48 -8.17
CA ALA A 189 -8.82 0.76 -7.52
C ALA A 189 -9.49 1.62 -6.44
N SER A 190 -8.71 2.27 -5.58
CA SER A 190 -9.24 3.14 -4.52
C SER A 190 -9.96 4.39 -5.06
N SER A 191 -9.50 4.93 -6.19
CA SER A 191 -10.14 6.10 -6.84
C SER A 191 -11.58 5.81 -7.32
N ALA A 192 -11.88 4.59 -7.78
CA ALA A 192 -13.22 4.25 -8.27
C ALA A 192 -14.27 4.23 -7.15
N ILE A 193 -13.91 3.69 -5.98
CA ILE A 193 -14.77 3.73 -4.78
C ILE A 193 -14.98 5.18 -4.32
N LYS A 194 -13.92 6.00 -4.37
CA LYS A 194 -13.97 7.41 -3.93
C LYS A 194 -14.98 8.25 -4.72
N LYS A 195 -15.11 8.02 -6.03
CA LYS A 195 -16.12 8.72 -6.85
C LYS A 195 -17.55 8.49 -6.36
N LEU A 196 -17.82 7.38 -5.66
CA LEU A 196 -19.12 7.13 -5.05
C LEU A 196 -19.34 7.99 -3.78
N LEU A 197 -18.28 8.28 -3.02
CA LEU A 197 -18.36 9.17 -1.85
C LEU A 197 -18.56 10.64 -2.24
N GLU A 198 -17.97 11.08 -3.36
CA GLU A 198 -18.17 12.42 -3.92
C GLU A 198 -19.61 12.68 -4.41
N LEU A 199 -20.46 11.64 -4.45
CA LEU A 199 -21.88 11.79 -4.73
C LEU A 199 -22.67 12.33 -3.54
N GLY A 200 -22.15 12.26 -2.31
CA GLY A 200 -22.81 12.83 -1.13
C GLY A 200 -22.96 14.35 -1.20
N ALA A 201 -23.90 14.91 -0.43
CA ALA A 201 -23.99 16.35 -0.26
C ALA A 201 -22.85 16.87 0.63
N LYS A 202 -22.27 18.03 0.31
CA LYS A 202 -21.21 18.66 1.12
C LYS A 202 -21.73 19.57 2.22
N GLU A 203 -22.92 20.11 2.00
CA GLU A 203 -23.60 21.03 2.90
C GLU A 203 -25.00 20.49 3.21
N ALA A 204 -25.47 20.78 4.42
CA ALA A 204 -26.80 20.48 4.88
C ALA A 204 -27.44 21.76 5.43
N ARG A 205 -28.77 21.85 5.29
CA ARG A 205 -29.55 22.98 5.78
C ARG A 205 -30.31 22.55 7.02
N VAL A 206 -29.75 22.82 8.19
CA VAL A 206 -30.34 22.46 9.48
C VAL A 206 -31.29 23.56 9.92
N VAL A 207 -32.41 23.18 10.54
CA VAL A 207 -33.42 24.09 11.10
C VAL A 207 -33.23 24.14 12.61
N VAL A 208 -32.75 25.27 13.12
CA VAL A 208 -32.54 25.52 14.56
C VAL A 208 -33.42 26.69 14.97
N ASP A 209 -34.28 26.50 15.98
CA ASP A 209 -35.22 27.52 16.46
C ASP A 209 -36.12 28.14 15.37
N GLY A 210 -36.41 27.37 14.31
CA GLY A 210 -37.20 27.81 13.16
C GLY A 210 -36.41 28.59 12.10
N GLU A 211 -35.11 28.85 12.31
CA GLU A 211 -34.22 29.46 11.32
C GLU A 211 -33.43 28.39 10.54
N GLU A 212 -33.32 28.57 9.22
CA GLU A 212 -32.50 27.73 8.36
C GLU A 212 -31.03 28.18 8.43
N ARG A 213 -30.12 27.27 8.79
CA ARG A 213 -28.67 27.49 8.75
C ARG A 213 -27.99 26.45 7.87
N THR A 214 -27.20 26.92 6.91
CA THR A 214 -26.36 26.05 6.10
C THR A 214 -25.09 25.72 6.86
N VAL A 215 -24.85 24.42 7.08
CA VAL A 215 -23.67 23.89 7.77
C VAL A 215 -22.99 22.84 6.89
N PRO A 216 -21.68 22.58 7.06
CA PRO A 216 -21.04 21.43 6.45
C PRO A 216 -21.74 20.14 6.89
N VAL A 217 -21.87 19.15 6.00
CA VAL A 217 -22.56 17.87 6.32
C VAL A 217 -21.91 17.14 7.52
N ALA A 218 -20.62 17.35 7.72
CA ALA A 218 -19.86 16.78 8.83
C ALA A 218 -20.23 17.37 10.22
N ALA A 219 -20.94 18.49 10.25
CA ALA A 219 -21.41 19.14 11.47
C ALA A 219 -22.87 18.80 11.82
N VAL A 220 -23.53 17.96 11.02
CA VAL A 220 -24.90 17.49 11.29
C VAL A 220 -24.85 16.38 12.34
N GLU A 221 -25.68 16.50 13.36
CA GLU A 221 -25.81 15.51 14.43
C GLU A 221 -27.11 14.70 14.30
N VAL A 222 -27.15 13.53 14.93
CA VAL A 222 -28.37 12.71 15.01
C VAL A 222 -29.42 13.48 15.81
N GLY A 223 -30.63 13.61 15.26
CA GLY A 223 -31.71 14.42 15.82
C GLY A 223 -31.85 15.82 15.21
N ASP A 224 -30.92 16.23 14.34
CA ASP A 224 -31.03 17.49 13.62
C ASP A 224 -32.17 17.45 12.59
N LEU A 225 -32.96 18.52 12.54
CA LEU A 225 -33.97 18.71 11.51
C LEU A 225 -33.35 19.33 10.26
N VAL A 226 -33.25 18.55 9.19
CA VAL A 226 -32.65 18.96 7.92
C VAL A 226 -33.72 19.24 6.89
N ARG A 227 -33.71 20.43 6.31
CA ARG A 227 -34.67 20.85 5.28
C ARG A 227 -34.06 20.71 3.89
N VAL A 228 -34.66 19.87 3.05
CA VAL A 228 -34.18 19.55 1.70
C VAL A 228 -35.17 20.06 0.66
N ARG A 229 -34.68 20.85 -0.29
CA ARG A 229 -35.50 21.46 -1.35
C ARG A 229 -35.54 20.58 -2.62
N PRO A 230 -36.50 20.82 -3.54
CA PRO A 230 -36.52 20.17 -4.85
C PRO A 230 -35.18 20.35 -5.59
N GLY A 231 -34.65 19.26 -6.14
CA GLY A 231 -33.36 19.23 -6.83
C GLY A 231 -32.13 19.13 -5.93
N GLU A 232 -32.29 19.18 -4.60
CA GLU A 232 -31.19 18.99 -3.66
C GLU A 232 -30.98 17.51 -3.33
N LYS A 233 -29.73 17.15 -3.05
CA LYS A 233 -29.40 15.83 -2.52
C LYS A 233 -29.75 15.77 -1.04
N ILE A 234 -30.31 14.64 -0.62
CA ILE A 234 -30.53 14.37 0.80
C ILE A 234 -29.14 14.18 1.44
N PRO A 235 -28.76 14.97 2.47
CA PRO A 235 -27.38 14.99 2.96
C PRO A 235 -27.06 13.84 3.92
N VAL A 236 -28.03 13.37 4.68
CA VAL A 236 -27.88 12.33 5.73
C VAL A 236 -29.09 11.38 5.69
N ASP A 237 -28.96 10.22 6.32
CA ASP A 237 -30.08 9.29 6.45
C ASP A 237 -31.02 9.80 7.54
N GLY A 238 -32.32 9.61 7.34
CA GLY A 238 -33.31 10.12 8.28
C GLY A 238 -34.74 9.68 8.01
N ILE A 239 -35.65 10.23 8.80
CA ILE A 239 -37.09 10.02 8.68
C ILE A 239 -37.77 11.34 8.34
N VAL A 240 -38.70 11.33 7.38
CA VAL A 240 -39.45 12.52 7.00
C VAL A 240 -40.40 12.92 8.14
N VAL A 241 -40.23 14.11 8.69
CA VAL A 241 -41.09 14.69 9.73
C VAL A 241 -42.22 15.52 9.12
N SER A 242 -41.95 16.19 8.00
CA SER A 242 -42.94 16.97 7.26
C SER A 242 -42.59 17.11 5.79
N GLY A 243 -43.61 17.32 4.96
CA GLY A 243 -43.48 17.45 3.51
C GLY A 243 -43.94 16.20 2.75
N TYR A 244 -44.01 16.36 1.44
CA TYR A 244 -44.31 15.30 0.47
C TYR A 244 -43.45 15.53 -0.76
N SER A 245 -42.74 14.50 -1.21
CA SER A 245 -41.93 14.56 -2.43
C SER A 245 -41.65 13.16 -2.97
N ALA A 246 -41.25 13.08 -4.23
CA ALA A 246 -40.63 11.87 -4.76
C ALA A 246 -39.11 11.97 -4.65
N VAL A 247 -38.47 10.87 -4.25
CA VAL A 247 -37.02 10.77 -4.07
C VAL A 247 -36.47 9.77 -5.07
N ASP A 248 -35.49 10.19 -5.86
CA ASP A 248 -34.75 9.32 -6.77
C ASP A 248 -33.64 8.61 -5.99
N GLU A 249 -33.87 7.30 -5.77
CA GLU A 249 -32.96 6.40 -5.08
C GLU A 249 -32.12 5.54 -6.05
N SER A 250 -32.15 5.84 -7.37
CA SER A 250 -31.52 5.03 -8.42
C SER A 250 -30.02 4.79 -8.21
N MET A 251 -29.33 5.73 -7.57
CA MET A 251 -27.90 5.62 -7.25
C MET A 251 -27.61 4.56 -6.17
N LEU A 252 -28.57 4.23 -5.31
CA LEU A 252 -28.44 3.23 -4.25
C LEU A 252 -29.12 1.92 -4.61
N THR A 253 -30.36 1.97 -5.10
CA THR A 253 -31.20 0.79 -5.36
C THR A 253 -31.03 0.27 -6.80
N GLY A 254 -30.62 1.13 -7.73
CA GLY A 254 -30.60 0.83 -9.16
C GLY A 254 -31.97 0.95 -9.85
N GLU A 255 -33.03 1.29 -9.12
CA GLU A 255 -34.37 1.46 -9.67
C GLU A 255 -34.55 2.87 -10.25
N SER A 256 -34.95 2.98 -11.52
CA SER A 256 -35.09 4.28 -12.21
C SER A 256 -36.33 5.10 -11.80
N VAL A 257 -37.27 4.49 -11.09
CA VAL A 257 -38.54 5.14 -10.73
C VAL A 257 -38.40 5.80 -9.36
N PRO A 258 -38.59 7.13 -9.25
CA PRO A 258 -38.58 7.81 -7.96
C PRO A 258 -39.65 7.28 -7.01
N VAL A 259 -39.30 7.13 -5.74
CA VAL A 259 -40.18 6.62 -4.69
C VAL A 259 -40.85 7.79 -3.96
N GLU A 260 -42.16 7.73 -3.79
CA GLU A 260 -42.90 8.75 -3.03
C GLU A 260 -42.60 8.64 -1.54
N LYS A 261 -42.31 9.76 -0.90
CA LYS A 261 -41.99 9.86 0.54
C LYS A 261 -42.96 10.82 1.22
N ASN A 262 -43.57 10.31 2.29
CA ASN A 262 -44.48 10.97 3.19
C ASN A 262 -43.90 11.04 4.60
N LYS A 263 -44.58 11.78 5.48
CA LYS A 263 -44.27 11.80 6.91
C LYS A 263 -44.22 10.37 7.49
N GLY A 264 -43.09 10.04 8.12
CA GLY A 264 -42.82 8.73 8.71
C GLY A 264 -41.97 7.81 7.82
N ASP A 265 -41.78 8.13 6.55
CA ASP A 265 -40.98 7.32 5.64
C ASP A 265 -39.48 7.59 5.82
N GLU A 266 -38.67 6.55 5.67
CA GLU A 266 -37.21 6.62 5.69
C GLU A 266 -36.67 7.17 4.37
N VAL A 267 -35.61 7.96 4.46
CA VAL A 267 -34.85 8.49 3.32
C VAL A 267 -33.36 8.27 3.53
N ALA A 268 -32.67 7.89 2.47
CA ALA A 268 -31.24 7.65 2.47
C ALA A 268 -30.47 8.88 1.96
N GLY A 269 -29.30 9.12 2.54
CA GLY A 269 -28.35 10.13 2.08
C GLY A 269 -27.85 9.86 0.66
N ALA A 270 -27.39 10.92 -0.01
CA ALA A 270 -26.97 10.96 -1.41
C ALA A 270 -28.05 10.69 -2.48
N THR A 271 -29.29 10.40 -2.07
CA THR A 271 -30.46 10.34 -2.97
C THR A 271 -30.91 11.75 -3.37
N LEU A 272 -31.64 11.87 -4.48
CA LEU A 272 -32.05 13.17 -5.03
C LEU A 272 -33.52 13.45 -4.72
N ASN A 273 -33.79 14.55 -4.04
CA ASN A 273 -35.16 15.03 -3.85
C ASN A 273 -35.66 15.71 -5.14
N THR A 274 -36.85 15.35 -5.64
CA THR A 274 -37.30 15.82 -6.97
C THR A 274 -38.23 17.03 -6.93
N ASN A 275 -39.41 16.92 -6.31
CA ASN A 275 -40.55 17.82 -6.59
C ASN A 275 -40.97 18.69 -5.40
N GLY A 276 -40.90 18.18 -4.17
CA GLY A 276 -41.39 18.85 -2.96
C GLY A 276 -40.29 19.18 -1.95
N VAL A 277 -40.65 19.94 -0.91
CA VAL A 277 -39.74 20.22 0.21
C VAL A 277 -39.97 19.16 1.28
N LEU A 278 -38.88 18.55 1.76
CA LEU A 278 -38.89 17.60 2.86
C LEU A 278 -38.18 18.22 4.07
N THR A 279 -38.71 17.97 5.27
CA THR A 279 -37.99 18.16 6.53
C THR A 279 -37.75 16.80 7.13
N ILE A 280 -36.49 16.46 7.35
CA ILE A 280 -36.02 15.14 7.71
C ILE A 280 -35.37 15.22 9.08
N ASP A 281 -35.69 14.30 9.97
CA ASP A 281 -34.99 14.09 11.23
C ASP A 281 -33.83 13.13 10.99
N ALA A 282 -32.60 13.59 11.25
CA ALA A 282 -31.38 12.83 10.98
C ALA A 282 -31.28 11.63 11.91
N THR A 283 -31.30 10.40 11.36
CA THR A 283 -31.18 9.16 12.15
C THR A 283 -29.77 8.58 12.09
N ALA A 284 -29.05 8.76 10.99
CA ALA A 284 -27.66 8.36 10.86
C ALA A 284 -26.84 9.35 10.03
N VAL A 285 -25.63 9.66 10.51
CA VAL A 285 -24.73 10.68 9.93
C VAL A 285 -23.34 10.11 9.70
N GLY A 286 -22.61 10.70 8.75
CA GLY A 286 -21.24 10.32 8.43
C GLY A 286 -21.06 8.82 8.14
N LYS A 287 -20.23 8.15 8.94
CA LYS A 287 -19.86 6.74 8.78
C LYS A 287 -21.02 5.76 8.97
N ASP A 288 -22.10 6.20 9.61
CA ASP A 288 -23.23 5.34 9.98
C ASP A 288 -24.35 5.37 8.91
N THR A 289 -24.21 6.20 7.87
CA THR A 289 -25.13 6.24 6.72
C THR A 289 -25.09 4.97 5.87
N ALA A 290 -26.19 4.65 5.19
CA ALA A 290 -26.31 3.51 4.29
C ALA A 290 -25.26 3.54 3.18
N LEU A 291 -25.01 4.70 2.56
CA LEU A 291 -23.96 4.86 1.55
C LEU A 291 -22.57 4.56 2.14
N ALA A 292 -22.26 5.09 3.34
CA ALA A 292 -20.99 4.82 4.00
C ALA A 292 -20.83 3.33 4.35
N GLN A 293 -21.89 2.64 4.74
CA GLN A 293 -21.87 1.19 4.97
C GLN A 293 -21.65 0.40 3.68
N ILE A 294 -22.33 0.77 2.57
CA ILE A 294 -22.10 0.13 1.26
C ILE A 294 -20.65 0.31 0.83
N VAL A 295 -20.13 1.54 0.88
CA VAL A 295 -18.73 1.85 0.56
C VAL A 295 -17.79 1.04 1.44
N ARG A 296 -18.05 0.98 2.75
CA ARG A 296 -17.27 0.20 3.71
C ARG A 296 -17.26 -1.28 3.37
N LEU A 297 -18.40 -1.87 3.03
CA LEU A 297 -18.52 -3.28 2.65
C LEU A 297 -17.75 -3.58 1.36
N VAL A 298 -17.81 -2.68 0.37
CA VAL A 298 -17.05 -2.80 -0.87
C VAL A 298 -15.54 -2.67 -0.62
N GLU A 299 -15.11 -1.70 0.19
CA GLU A 299 -13.70 -1.57 0.60
C GLU A 299 -13.19 -2.83 1.34
N GLU A 300 -14.01 -3.40 2.22
CA GLU A 300 -13.70 -4.65 2.94
C GLU A 300 -13.49 -5.81 1.97
N ALA A 301 -14.40 -5.96 0.99
CA ALA A 301 -14.32 -7.02 -0.01
C ALA A 301 -13.07 -6.90 -0.90
N GLN A 302 -12.75 -5.68 -1.36
CA GLN A 302 -11.57 -5.40 -2.19
C GLN A 302 -10.24 -5.51 -1.44
N GLY A 303 -10.27 -5.43 -0.10
CA GLY A 303 -9.10 -5.54 0.77
C GLY A 303 -8.43 -6.91 0.83
N THR A 304 -9.08 -7.93 0.27
CA THR A 304 -8.57 -9.30 0.33
C THR A 304 -7.51 -9.53 -0.75
N LYS A 305 -6.32 -10.01 -0.33
CA LYS A 305 -5.23 -10.31 -1.26
C LYS A 305 -5.71 -11.19 -2.41
N ALA A 306 -5.39 -10.80 -3.65
CA ALA A 306 -5.50 -11.66 -4.82
C ALA A 306 -4.73 -12.99 -4.56
N PRO A 307 -5.34 -14.16 -4.82
CA PRO A 307 -4.74 -15.48 -4.55
C PRO A 307 -3.32 -15.63 -5.12
N VAL A 308 -3.05 -15.03 -6.28
CA VAL A 308 -1.77 -15.10 -6.99
C VAL A 308 -0.61 -14.48 -6.18
N GLN A 309 -0.85 -13.38 -5.46
CA GLN A 309 0.19 -12.74 -4.66
C GLN A 309 0.61 -13.59 -3.45
N ARG A 310 -0.34 -14.35 -2.87
CA ARG A 310 -0.04 -15.26 -1.74
C ARG A 310 0.85 -16.42 -2.19
N LEU A 311 0.67 -16.89 -3.42
CA LEU A 311 1.47 -17.95 -4.00
C LEU A 311 2.93 -17.49 -4.22
N ALA A 312 3.12 -16.29 -4.77
CA ALA A 312 4.46 -15.72 -4.97
C ALA A 312 5.23 -15.57 -3.64
N ASP A 313 4.60 -15.02 -2.60
CA ASP A 313 5.21 -14.89 -1.27
C ASP A 313 5.59 -16.26 -0.67
N LYS A 314 4.76 -17.29 -0.86
CA LYS A 314 5.02 -18.66 -0.38
C LYS A 314 6.21 -19.29 -1.11
N ILE A 315 6.31 -19.09 -2.42
CA ILE A 315 7.43 -19.56 -3.24
C ILE A 315 8.72 -18.88 -2.77
N SER A 316 8.73 -17.56 -2.62
CA SER A 316 9.91 -16.83 -2.12
C SER A 316 10.31 -17.28 -0.71
N GLY A 317 9.35 -17.58 0.17
CA GLY A 317 9.64 -18.07 1.52
C GLY A 317 10.42 -19.38 1.58
N VAL A 318 10.33 -20.23 0.54
CA VAL A 318 11.08 -21.50 0.44
C VAL A 318 12.32 -21.35 -0.46
N PHE A 319 12.17 -20.63 -1.58
CA PHE A 319 13.21 -20.44 -2.57
C PHE A 319 14.41 -19.68 -2.02
N VAL A 320 14.19 -18.61 -1.24
CA VAL A 320 15.28 -17.78 -0.70
C VAL A 320 16.19 -18.57 0.26
N PRO A 321 15.67 -19.27 1.29
CA PRO A 321 16.52 -20.13 2.13
C PRO A 321 17.24 -21.23 1.35
N ALA A 322 16.57 -21.83 0.35
CA ALA A 322 17.18 -22.87 -0.47
C ALA A 322 18.37 -22.35 -1.28
N VAL A 323 18.24 -21.19 -1.93
CA VAL A 323 19.32 -20.54 -2.69
C VAL A 323 20.49 -20.17 -1.78
N ILE A 324 20.22 -19.60 -0.60
CA ILE A 324 21.26 -19.28 0.38
C ILE A 324 21.98 -20.57 0.82
N GLY A 325 21.23 -21.64 1.06
CA GLY A 325 21.79 -22.96 1.37
C GLY A 325 22.70 -23.48 0.27
N VAL A 326 22.28 -23.41 -0.99
CA VAL A 326 23.09 -23.81 -2.15
C VAL A 326 24.34 -22.94 -2.28
N ALA A 327 24.23 -21.61 -2.13
CA ALA A 327 25.38 -20.71 -2.19
C ALA A 327 26.43 -21.03 -1.10
N LEU A 328 25.98 -21.32 0.12
CA LEU A 328 26.84 -21.75 1.22
C LEU A 328 27.49 -23.11 0.95
N LEU A 329 26.74 -24.08 0.42
CA LEU A 329 27.28 -25.38 0.04
C LEU A 329 28.32 -25.26 -1.06
N THR A 330 28.10 -24.38 -2.04
CA THR A 330 29.09 -24.09 -3.09
C THR A 330 30.37 -23.50 -2.51
N LEU A 331 30.26 -22.50 -1.61
CA LEU A 331 31.40 -21.91 -0.93
C LEU A 331 32.21 -22.95 -0.16
N VAL A 332 31.53 -23.74 0.69
CA VAL A 332 32.16 -24.77 1.52
C VAL A 332 32.75 -25.89 0.66
N GLY A 333 32.08 -26.27 -0.42
CA GLY A 333 32.55 -27.31 -1.33
C GLY A 333 33.87 -26.94 -2.01
N TRP A 334 33.95 -25.73 -2.55
CA TRP A 334 35.19 -25.22 -3.16
C TRP A 334 36.31 -25.05 -2.13
N TRP A 335 35.99 -24.58 -0.93
CA TRP A 335 36.97 -24.46 0.13
C TRP A 335 37.53 -25.83 0.56
N LEU A 336 36.67 -26.82 0.81
CA LEU A 336 37.11 -28.12 1.31
C LEU A 336 37.73 -29.03 0.23
N MET A 337 37.25 -28.96 -1.01
CA MET A 337 37.72 -29.87 -2.09
C MET A 337 38.85 -29.28 -2.92
N ALA A 338 38.79 -28.00 -3.26
CA ALA A 338 39.77 -27.34 -4.12
C ALA A 338 40.81 -26.52 -3.34
N ASN A 339 40.61 -26.34 -2.03
CA ASN A 339 41.43 -25.48 -1.15
C ASN A 339 41.57 -24.04 -1.67
N ASP A 340 40.58 -23.58 -2.45
CA ASP A 340 40.51 -22.26 -3.06
C ASP A 340 39.29 -21.50 -2.53
N PRO A 341 39.45 -20.74 -1.42
CA PRO A 341 38.34 -19.99 -0.84
C PRO A 341 37.89 -18.82 -1.72
N THR A 342 38.77 -18.29 -2.58
CA THR A 342 38.46 -17.20 -3.51
C THR A 342 37.53 -17.66 -4.64
N ALA A 343 37.84 -18.78 -5.29
CA ALA A 343 36.97 -19.38 -6.29
C ALA A 343 35.62 -19.82 -5.70
N GLY A 344 35.61 -20.33 -4.47
CA GLY A 344 34.37 -20.66 -3.76
C GLY A 344 33.48 -19.45 -3.50
N LEU A 345 34.06 -18.31 -3.12
CA LEU A 345 33.33 -17.06 -2.93
C LEU A 345 32.75 -16.54 -4.25
N ILE A 346 33.53 -16.56 -5.33
CA ILE A 346 33.07 -16.18 -6.68
C ILE A 346 31.86 -17.03 -7.09
N ALA A 347 31.98 -18.35 -6.94
CA ALA A 347 30.91 -19.28 -7.32
C ALA A 347 29.64 -19.09 -6.46
N ALA A 348 29.79 -18.87 -5.15
CA ALA A 348 28.66 -18.60 -4.26
C ALA A 348 27.95 -17.28 -4.58
N VAL A 349 28.71 -16.22 -4.87
CA VAL A 349 28.17 -14.92 -5.30
C VAL A 349 27.46 -15.08 -6.65
N ALA A 350 28.03 -15.81 -7.61
CA ALA A 350 27.40 -16.07 -8.89
C ALA A 350 26.05 -16.79 -8.73
N VAL A 351 25.94 -17.78 -7.84
CA VAL A 351 24.67 -18.44 -7.51
C VAL A 351 23.64 -17.44 -6.99
N LEU A 352 24.03 -16.55 -6.06
CA LEU A 352 23.12 -15.54 -5.50
C LEU A 352 22.66 -14.52 -6.57
N ILE A 353 23.56 -14.12 -7.47
CA ILE A 353 23.26 -13.17 -8.55
C ILE A 353 22.28 -13.80 -9.55
N ILE A 354 22.56 -15.01 -10.03
CA ILE A 354 21.74 -15.71 -11.03
C ILE A 354 20.36 -16.07 -10.47
N ALA A 355 20.27 -16.37 -9.18
CA ALA A 355 19.02 -16.71 -8.53
C ALA A 355 18.09 -15.49 -8.30
N CYS A 356 18.53 -14.26 -8.55
CA CYS A 356 17.73 -13.07 -8.32
C CYS A 356 16.50 -13.03 -9.25
N PRO A 357 15.26 -13.10 -8.74
CA PRO A 357 14.06 -13.30 -9.56
C PRO A 357 13.50 -11.96 -10.05
N CYS A 358 14.28 -11.25 -10.85
CA CYS A 358 13.94 -9.90 -11.33
C CYS A 358 12.59 -9.85 -12.06
N ALA A 359 12.32 -10.87 -12.88
CA ALA A 359 11.07 -11.02 -13.60
C ALA A 359 9.87 -11.30 -12.69
N LEU A 360 10.07 -12.00 -11.57
CA LEU A 360 9.00 -12.32 -10.63
C LEU A 360 8.43 -11.06 -9.95
N GLY A 361 9.32 -10.10 -9.64
CA GLY A 361 8.94 -8.81 -9.05
C GLY A 361 8.06 -7.95 -9.98
N LEU A 362 8.20 -8.13 -11.29
CA LEU A 362 7.38 -7.44 -12.31
C LEU A 362 6.15 -8.25 -12.75
N ALA A 363 6.19 -9.59 -12.61
CA ALA A 363 5.12 -10.47 -13.09
C ALA A 363 3.78 -10.17 -12.40
N THR A 364 3.76 -10.02 -11.08
CA THR A 364 2.52 -9.80 -10.33
C THR A 364 1.87 -8.44 -10.63
N PRO A 365 2.60 -7.30 -10.60
CA PRO A 365 2.02 -6.01 -10.94
C PRO A 365 1.54 -5.93 -12.40
N THR A 366 2.30 -6.52 -13.33
CA THR A 366 1.94 -6.48 -14.76
C THR A 366 0.66 -7.27 -15.03
N ALA A 367 0.51 -8.44 -14.41
CA ALA A 367 -0.70 -9.28 -14.53
C ALA A 367 -1.96 -8.64 -13.92
N ILE A 368 -1.82 -7.71 -12.97
CA ILE A 368 -2.95 -6.98 -12.35
C ILE A 368 -3.32 -5.72 -13.16
N MET A 369 -2.41 -5.22 -14.00
CA MET A 369 -2.65 -4.01 -14.79
C MET A 369 -3.37 -4.26 -16.12
N VAL A 370 -3.30 -5.50 -16.65
CA VAL A 370 -4.08 -6.00 -17.79
C VAL A 370 -5.42 -6.49 -17.27
#